data_AF-A0A6M1RJL6-F1
#
_entry.id   AF-A0A6M1RJL6-F1
#
_cell.length_a   1.000
_cell.length_b   1.000
_cell.length_c   1.000
_cell.angle_alpha   90.00
_cell.angle_beta   90.00
_cell.angle_gamma   90.00
#
_symmetry.space_group_name_H-M   'P 1'
#
loop_
_entity.id
_entity.type
_entity.pdbx_description
1 polymer ?
#
loop_
_entity_poly.entity_id
_entity_poly.type
_entity_poly.pdbx_seq_one_letter_code
_entity_poly.pdbx_strand_id
1 'polypeptide(L)'
;MKGYVFHLTGATAVLALCLLVGCGKKEETSSTPSPTADVSQGATQDQSAQPNPVPTGPTAADLAAQQAAMERLRQAELAAKQRDYEKAVEAMLAIQQQQRILSEQQAQMYYQRMQQLQADLASAIAAGDPRARAAAERLRRASTPR
;
A
#
# COMPACT_ATOMS: atom_id res chain seq x y z
N MET A 1 32.76 -40.24 -10.05
CA MET A 1 33.34 -39.30 -9.08
C MET A 1 34.13 -38.24 -9.84
N LYS A 2 33.59 -37.03 -9.96
CA LYS A 2 34.24 -35.87 -10.60
C LYS A 2 34.11 -34.71 -9.61
N GLY A 3 35.24 -34.16 -9.19
CA GLY A 3 35.38 -33.28 -8.04
C GLY A 3 34.80 -31.89 -8.29
N TYR A 4 34.21 -31.34 -7.22
CA TYR A 4 33.82 -29.93 -7.14
C TYR A 4 35.04 -29.11 -6.71
N VAL A 5 35.51 -28.24 -7.58
CA VAL A 5 36.48 -27.19 -7.21
C VAL A 5 35.69 -26.04 -6.61
N PHE A 6 35.74 -25.95 -5.28
CA PHE A 6 35.16 -24.89 -4.46
C PHE A 6 36.09 -23.67 -4.53
N HIS A 7 35.77 -22.66 -5.35
CA HIS A 7 36.47 -21.37 -5.30
C HIS A 7 35.90 -20.53 -4.16
N LEU A 8 36.55 -20.68 -3.02
CA LEU A 8 36.43 -19.91 -1.78
C LEU A 8 37.42 -18.74 -1.83
N THR A 9 37.00 -17.55 -2.27
CA THR A 9 37.79 -16.30 -2.18
C THR A 9 36.84 -15.11 -2.40
N GLY A 10 36.65 -14.11 -1.55
CA GLY A 10 37.19 -13.82 -0.24
C GLY A 10 36.25 -12.84 0.49
N ALA A 11 36.35 -12.88 1.81
CA ALA A 11 35.67 -11.98 2.73
C ALA A 11 36.39 -10.63 2.78
N THR A 12 35.65 -9.52 2.74
CA THR A 12 36.09 -8.26 3.31
C THR A 12 34.93 -7.61 4.05
N ALA A 13 35.19 -7.33 5.33
CA ALA A 13 34.24 -6.97 6.36
C ALA A 13 34.19 -5.45 6.60
N VAL A 14 32.98 -4.97 6.96
CA VAL A 14 32.69 -3.91 7.95
C VAL A 14 33.16 -2.47 7.68
N LEU A 15 32.19 -1.57 7.53
CA LEU A 15 32.20 -0.31 8.30
C LEU A 15 30.78 0.17 8.62
N ALA A 16 30.46 0.13 9.90
CA ALA A 16 29.28 0.70 10.53
C ALA A 16 29.44 2.23 10.67
N LEU A 17 28.38 2.99 10.39
CA LEU A 17 28.17 4.31 10.97
C LEU A 17 26.70 4.46 11.40
N CYS A 18 26.43 3.87 12.56
CA CYS A 18 25.62 4.42 13.63
C CYS A 18 25.50 5.96 13.63
N LEU A 19 24.25 6.48 13.70
CA LEU A 19 23.72 7.38 14.76
C LEU A 19 22.89 8.60 14.29
N LEU A 20 21.69 8.69 14.89
CA LEU A 20 20.97 9.91 15.34
C LEU A 20 20.38 10.79 14.22
N VAL A 21 19.06 10.98 14.13
CA VAL A 21 18.27 11.78 15.10
C VAL A 21 16.86 11.21 15.25
N GLY A 22 16.51 10.87 16.49
CA GLY A 22 15.14 10.92 16.99
C GLY A 22 14.92 12.21 17.79
N CYS A 23 13.69 12.73 17.73
CA CYS A 23 13.02 13.66 18.66
C CYS A 23 11.68 14.01 17.97
N GLY A 24 10.47 13.68 18.44
CA GLY A 24 10.02 13.52 19.81
C GLY A 24 9.41 14.83 20.28
N LYS A 25 8.08 15.01 20.20
CA LYS A 25 7.29 15.70 21.24
C LYS A 25 5.78 15.52 21.06
N LYS A 26 5.18 14.80 22.03
CA LYS A 26 3.77 14.89 22.44
C LYS A 26 3.61 16.14 23.32
N GLU A 27 2.47 16.80 23.20
CA GLU A 27 1.79 17.70 24.15
C GLU A 27 0.45 18.00 23.42
N GLU A 28 -0.67 17.31 23.64
CA GLU A 28 -1.56 17.32 24.83
C GLU A 28 -1.46 18.62 25.64
N THR A 29 -2.46 19.50 25.50
CA THR A 29 -2.99 20.30 26.62
C THR A 29 -4.40 20.79 26.26
N SER A 30 -5.36 20.20 26.96
CA SER A 30 -6.72 20.67 27.16
C SER A 30 -6.78 22.14 27.58
N SER A 31 -7.79 22.86 27.11
CA SER A 31 -8.33 24.01 27.85
C SER A 31 -9.81 24.18 27.52
N THR A 32 -10.65 23.69 28.41
CA THR A 32 -11.97 24.26 28.73
C THR A 32 -11.81 24.79 30.16
N PRO A 33 -12.21 26.04 30.43
CA PRO A 33 -13.54 26.25 30.99
C PRO A 33 -14.33 27.45 30.40
N SER A 34 -15.65 27.24 30.40
CA SER A 34 -16.78 28.19 30.43
C SER A 34 -16.55 29.46 31.29
N PRO A 35 -17.43 30.50 31.30
CA PRO A 35 -18.87 30.51 30.92
C PRO A 35 -19.31 31.77 30.13
N THR A 36 -20.53 31.76 29.58
CA THR A 36 -21.48 32.89 29.70
C THR A 36 -22.84 32.38 29.25
N ALA A 37 -23.78 32.39 30.19
CA ALA A 37 -25.19 32.23 29.93
C ALA A 37 -25.68 33.47 29.17
N ASP A 38 -26.38 33.25 28.06
CA ASP A 38 -27.38 34.20 27.60
C ASP A 38 -28.64 33.43 27.22
N VAL A 39 -29.74 33.92 27.78
CA VAL A 39 -31.08 33.38 27.73
C VAL A 39 -31.75 33.99 26.51
N SER A 40 -32.26 33.18 25.58
CA SER A 40 -33.48 33.55 24.86
C SER A 40 -34.18 32.35 24.24
N GLN A 41 -35.43 32.21 24.65
CA GLN A 41 -36.49 31.40 24.05
C GLN A 41 -36.56 31.58 22.54
N GLY A 42 -36.77 30.48 21.82
CA GLY A 42 -37.16 30.56 20.42
C GLY A 42 -37.36 29.19 19.79
N ALA A 43 -38.64 28.83 19.64
CA ALA A 43 -39.16 27.79 18.76
C ALA A 43 -38.75 26.33 19.03
N THR A 44 -39.70 25.59 19.61
CA THR A 44 -39.86 24.14 19.37
C THR A 44 -40.00 23.93 17.86
N GLN A 45 -38.87 23.72 17.19
CA GLN A 45 -38.85 23.06 15.90
C GLN A 45 -38.99 21.57 16.15
N ASP A 46 -40.02 20.98 15.54
CA ASP A 46 -40.17 19.56 15.29
C ASP A 46 -38.90 19.06 14.59
N GLN A 47 -37.90 18.68 15.38
CA GLN A 47 -36.68 18.05 14.92
C GLN A 47 -37.05 16.60 14.63
N SER A 48 -37.64 16.40 13.45
CA SER A 48 -37.76 15.09 12.82
C SER A 48 -36.41 14.39 13.01
N ALA A 49 -36.45 13.29 13.76
CA ALA A 49 -35.29 12.47 14.05
C ALA A 49 -34.63 12.09 12.72
N GLN A 50 -33.57 12.83 12.37
CA GLN A 50 -32.73 12.47 11.24
C GLN A 50 -32.09 11.13 11.62
N PRO A 51 -32.34 10.03 10.89
CA PRO A 51 -31.70 8.77 11.20
C PRO A 51 -30.20 8.99 11.10
N ASN A 52 -29.49 8.79 12.21
CA ASN A 52 -28.04 8.71 12.19
C ASN A 52 -27.65 7.69 11.11
N PRO A 53 -26.76 8.02 10.15
CA PRO A 53 -26.25 7.03 9.22
C PRO A 53 -25.49 5.99 10.04
N VAL A 54 -26.14 4.85 10.25
CA VAL A 54 -25.50 3.65 10.79
C VAL A 54 -24.35 3.31 9.84
N PRO A 55 -23.13 3.02 10.32
CA PRO A 55 -22.07 2.56 9.46
C PRO A 55 -22.49 1.24 8.82
N THR A 56 -22.97 1.32 7.58
CA THR A 56 -23.31 0.16 6.77
C THR A 56 -22.01 -0.59 6.54
N GLY A 57 -21.94 -1.85 6.98
CA GLY A 57 -20.82 -2.73 6.67
C GLY A 57 -20.62 -2.89 5.15
N PRO A 58 -19.55 -3.60 4.73
CA PRO A 58 -19.24 -3.76 3.31
C PRO A 58 -20.45 -4.30 2.54
N THR A 59 -20.75 -3.65 1.43
CA THR A 59 -21.86 -4.02 0.56
C THR A 59 -21.53 -5.30 -0.22
N ALA A 60 -22.54 -5.95 -0.82
CA ALA A 60 -22.30 -7.07 -1.71
C ALA A 60 -21.39 -6.71 -2.90
N ALA A 61 -21.46 -5.47 -3.37
CA ALA A 61 -20.57 -4.95 -4.41
C ALA A 61 -19.12 -4.86 -3.94
N ASP A 62 -18.89 -4.43 -2.69
CA ASP A 62 -17.54 -4.35 -2.10
C ASP A 62 -16.91 -5.74 -1.95
N LEU A 63 -17.71 -6.74 -1.56
CA LEU A 63 -17.24 -8.12 -1.46
C LEU A 63 -16.86 -8.70 -2.84
N ALA A 64 -17.69 -8.46 -3.87
CA ALA A 64 -17.38 -8.89 -5.23
C ALA A 64 -16.11 -8.20 -5.76
N ALA A 65 -15.94 -6.91 -5.48
CA ALA A 65 -14.78 -6.15 -5.91
C ALA A 65 -13.50 -6.59 -5.17
N GLN A 66 -13.58 -6.93 -3.87
CA GLN A 66 -12.48 -7.54 -3.12
C GLN A 66 -12.05 -8.90 -3.72
N GLN A 67 -13.00 -9.77 -4.05
CA GLN A 67 -12.70 -11.05 -4.70
C GLN A 67 -12.02 -10.84 -6.05
N ALA A 68 -12.52 -9.89 -6.85
CA ALA A 68 -11.93 -9.55 -8.13
C ALA A 68 -10.51 -8.95 -8.00
N ALA A 69 -10.24 -8.23 -6.91
CA ALA A 69 -8.89 -7.72 -6.61
C ALA A 69 -7.92 -8.87 -6.25
N MET A 70 -8.37 -9.86 -5.48
CA MET A 70 -7.55 -11.04 -5.14
C MET A 70 -7.23 -11.92 -6.36
N GLU A 71 -8.19 -12.07 -7.28
CA GLU A 71 -7.94 -12.77 -8.54
C GLU A 71 -6.92 -12.01 -9.41
N ARG A 72 -7.05 -10.68 -9.51
CA ARG A 72 -6.04 -9.84 -10.18
C ARG A 72 -4.66 -9.95 -9.53
N LEU A 73 -4.59 -10.08 -8.21
CA LEU A 73 -3.33 -10.26 -7.50
C LEU A 73 -2.64 -11.56 -7.94
N ARG A 74 -3.40 -12.67 -8.04
CA ARG A 74 -2.88 -13.93 -8.58
C ARG A 74 -2.42 -13.81 -10.03
N GLN A 75 -3.17 -13.09 -10.86
CA GLN A 75 -2.81 -12.86 -12.26
C GLN A 75 -1.53 -12.04 -12.38
N ALA A 76 -1.36 -11.01 -11.54
CA ALA A 76 -0.14 -10.23 -11.46
C ALA A 76 1.07 -11.08 -11.10
N GLU A 77 0.95 -11.97 -10.10
CA GLU A 77 2.01 -12.90 -9.72
C GLU A 77 2.38 -13.86 -10.86
N LEU A 78 1.38 -14.39 -11.56
CA LEU A 78 1.61 -15.31 -12.68
C LEU A 78 2.32 -14.61 -13.84
N ALA A 79 1.90 -13.38 -14.15
CA ALA A 79 2.54 -12.55 -15.17
C ALA A 79 3.99 -12.21 -14.79
N ALA A 80 4.24 -11.81 -13.55
CA ALA A 80 5.58 -11.52 -13.06
C ALA A 80 6.51 -12.74 -13.17
N LYS A 81 6.02 -13.94 -12.80
CA LYS A 81 6.77 -15.21 -12.94
C LYS A 81 7.12 -15.53 -14.39
N GLN A 82 6.27 -15.13 -15.34
CA GLN A 82 6.50 -15.28 -16.78
C GLN A 82 7.36 -14.15 -17.37
N ARG A 83 7.85 -13.22 -16.54
CA ARG A 83 8.55 -11.98 -16.95
C ARG A 83 7.70 -11.07 -17.82
N ASP A 84 6.37 -11.21 -17.74
CA ASP A 84 5.41 -10.28 -18.33
C ASP A 84 5.16 -9.13 -17.33
N TYR A 85 6.20 -8.33 -17.14
CA TYR A 85 6.21 -7.24 -16.16
C TYR A 85 5.19 -6.14 -16.47
N GLU A 86 4.83 -5.99 -17.74
CA GLU A 86 3.84 -5.03 -18.17
C GLU A 86 2.45 -5.38 -17.63
N LYS A 87 2.01 -6.63 -17.85
CA LYS A 87 0.74 -7.11 -17.30
C LYS A 87 0.76 -7.17 -15.77
N ALA A 88 1.90 -7.55 -15.18
CA ALA A 88 2.03 -7.58 -13.73
C ALA A 88 1.82 -6.19 -13.12
N VAL A 89 2.47 -5.15 -13.66
CA VAL A 89 2.31 -3.77 -13.20
C VAL A 89 0.88 -3.27 -13.45
N GLU A 90 0.30 -3.53 -14.61
CA GLU A 90 -1.08 -3.13 -14.92
C GLU A 90 -2.09 -3.70 -13.93
N ALA A 91 -2.02 -5.01 -13.66
CA ALA A 91 -2.89 -5.68 -12.70
C ALA A 91 -2.73 -5.11 -11.28
N MET A 92 -1.49 -4.84 -10.85
CA MET A 92 -1.24 -4.26 -9.53
C MET A 92 -1.75 -2.81 -9.41
N LEU A 93 -1.59 -2.00 -10.47
CA LEU A 93 -2.13 -0.63 -10.49
C LEU A 93 -3.66 -0.60 -10.49
N ALA A 94 -4.31 -1.57 -11.13
CA ALA A 94 -5.76 -1.71 -11.06
C ALA A 94 -6.23 -1.99 -9.62
N ILE A 95 -5.52 -2.83 -8.88
CA ILE A 95 -5.80 -3.08 -7.46
C ILE A 95 -5.53 -1.83 -6.61
N GLN A 96 -4.46 -1.07 -6.92
CA GLN A 96 -4.13 0.17 -6.21
C GLN A 96 -5.28 1.19 -6.26
N GLN A 97 -5.95 1.32 -7.40
CA GLN A 97 -7.11 2.20 -7.54
C GLN A 97 -8.29 1.77 -6.64
N GLN A 98 -8.36 0.48 -6.34
CA GLN A 98 -9.37 -0.15 -5.49
C GLN A 98 -8.89 -0.34 -4.06
N GLN A 99 -7.77 0.25 -3.65
CA GLN A 99 -7.17 -0.04 -2.35
C GLN A 99 -8.10 0.29 -1.16
N ARG A 100 -9.02 1.24 -1.33
CA ARG A 100 -9.99 1.64 -0.29
C ARG A 100 -11.01 0.55 0.07
N ILE A 101 -11.26 -0.41 -0.82
CA ILE A 101 -12.22 -1.49 -0.57
C ILE A 101 -11.55 -2.76 -0.03
N LEU A 102 -10.22 -2.80 0.01
CA LEU A 102 -9.48 -3.95 0.53
C LEU A 102 -9.57 -4.01 2.05
N SER A 103 -9.76 -5.21 2.60
CA SER A 103 -9.54 -5.45 4.02
C SER A 103 -8.06 -5.25 4.39
N GLU A 104 -7.78 -4.99 5.66
CA GLU A 104 -6.40 -4.77 6.14
C GLU A 104 -5.46 -5.93 5.78
N GLN A 105 -5.94 -7.18 5.94
CA GLN A 105 -5.17 -8.37 5.58
C GLN A 105 -4.87 -8.43 4.07
N GLN A 106 -5.85 -8.12 3.22
CA GLN A 106 -5.67 -8.11 1.77
C GLN A 106 -4.71 -6.98 1.35
N ALA A 107 -4.82 -5.81 1.98
CA ALA A 107 -3.92 -4.69 1.74
C ALA A 107 -2.47 -5.07 2.10
N GLN A 108 -2.22 -5.73 3.23
CA GLN A 108 -0.89 -6.23 3.59
C GLN A 108 -0.33 -7.20 2.55
N MET A 109 -1.13 -8.18 2.11
CA MET A 109 -0.74 -9.10 1.05
C MET A 109 -0.39 -8.36 -0.24
N TYR A 110 -1.23 -7.41 -0.66
CA TYR A 110 -0.98 -6.57 -1.82
C TYR A 110 0.36 -5.83 -1.70
N TYR A 111 0.66 -5.20 -0.55
CA TYR A 111 1.92 -4.48 -0.34
C TYR A 111 3.13 -5.41 -0.44
N GLN A 112 3.06 -6.59 0.17
CA GLN A 112 4.14 -7.59 0.08
C GLN A 112 4.40 -8.00 -1.37
N ARG A 113 3.33 -8.23 -2.16
CA ARG A 113 3.45 -8.57 -3.58
C ARG A 113 3.98 -7.42 -4.41
N MET A 114 3.58 -6.19 -4.11
CA MET A 114 4.11 -5.01 -4.78
C MET A 114 5.61 -4.85 -4.54
N GLN A 115 6.07 -5.04 -3.29
CA GLN A 115 7.50 -4.99 -2.96
C GLN A 115 8.28 -6.07 -3.70
N GLN A 116 7.76 -7.30 -3.77
CA GLN A 116 8.38 -8.38 -4.55
C GLN A 116 8.46 -8.01 -6.04
N LEU A 117 7.38 -7.50 -6.64
CA LEU A 117 7.37 -7.08 -8.03
C LEU A 117 8.41 -5.97 -8.30
N GLN A 118 8.56 -5.02 -7.38
CA GLN A 118 9.58 -3.97 -7.48
C GLN A 118 11.00 -4.55 -7.42
N ALA A 119 11.24 -5.55 -6.57
CA ALA A 119 12.53 -6.24 -6.51
C ALA A 119 12.81 -7.03 -7.81
N ASP A 120 11.82 -7.74 -8.33
CA ASP A 120 11.92 -8.49 -9.59
C ASP A 120 12.21 -7.55 -10.77
N LEU A 121 11.52 -6.41 -10.83
CA LEU A 121 11.77 -5.34 -11.81
C LEU A 121 13.20 -4.80 -11.70
N ALA A 122 13.67 -4.52 -10.49
CA ALA A 122 15.03 -4.03 -10.27
C ALA A 122 16.09 -5.05 -10.75
N SER A 123 15.90 -6.34 -10.43
CA SER A 123 16.76 -7.41 -10.90
C SER A 123 16.74 -7.54 -12.43
N ALA A 124 15.57 -7.45 -13.06
CA ALA A 124 15.44 -7.55 -14.51
C ALA A 124 16.04 -6.34 -15.24
N ILE A 125 15.94 -5.14 -14.65
CA ILE A 125 16.60 -3.93 -15.16
C ILE A 125 18.12 -4.08 -15.08
N ALA A 126 18.65 -4.60 -13.97
CA ALA A 126 20.08 -4.87 -13.82
C ALA A 126 20.59 -5.90 -14.85
N ALA A 127 19.74 -6.85 -15.24
CA ALA A 127 20.01 -7.82 -16.31
C ALA A 127 19.86 -7.23 -17.74
N GLY A 128 19.44 -5.97 -17.87
CA GLY A 128 19.30 -5.28 -19.16
C GLY A 128 17.96 -5.48 -19.86
N ASP A 129 16.90 -5.92 -19.17
CA ASP A 129 15.56 -6.08 -19.78
C ASP A 129 14.89 -4.71 -20.03
N PRO A 130 14.68 -4.29 -21.31
CA PRO A 130 14.06 -3.01 -21.61
C PRO A 130 12.57 -2.97 -21.22
N ARG A 131 11.88 -4.12 -21.19
CA ARG A 131 10.46 -4.19 -20.79
C ARG A 131 10.31 -3.96 -19.29
N ALA A 132 11.21 -4.52 -18.48
CA ALA A 132 11.24 -4.25 -17.05
C ALA A 132 11.47 -2.76 -16.76
N ARG A 133 12.37 -2.11 -17.52
CA ARG A 133 12.61 -0.67 -17.40
C ARG A 133 11.37 0.15 -17.72
N ALA A 134 10.67 -0.17 -18.80
CA ALA A 134 9.43 0.49 -19.19
C ALA A 134 8.31 0.28 -18.16
N ALA A 135 8.15 -0.94 -17.65
CA ALA A 135 7.17 -1.27 -16.63
C ALA A 135 7.44 -0.54 -15.29
N ALA A 136 8.70 -0.49 -14.85
CA ALA A 136 9.09 0.26 -13.65
C ALA A 136 8.82 1.77 -13.81
N GLU A 137 9.04 2.34 -15.00
CA GLU A 137 8.74 3.74 -15.27
C GLU A 137 7.24 4.01 -15.23
N ARG A 138 6.40 3.12 -15.79
CA ARG A 138 4.94 3.19 -15.65
C ARG A 138 4.51 3.15 -14.17
N LEU A 139 5.08 2.23 -13.40
CA LEU A 139 4.79 2.10 -11.97
C LEU A 139 5.14 3.39 -11.21
N ARG A 140 6.31 4.00 -11.47
CA ARG A 140 6.69 5.28 -10.86
C ARG A 140 5.69 6.40 -11.18
N ARG A 141 5.29 6.53 -12.44
CA ARG A 141 4.35 7.57 -12.87
C ARG A 141 2.99 7.46 -12.18
N ALA A 142 2.54 6.23 -11.94
CA ALA A 142 1.30 5.97 -11.23
C ALA A 142 1.42 6.18 -9.70
N SER A 143 2.64 6.16 -9.15
CA SER A 143 2.90 6.32 -7.71
C SER A 143 3.01 7.77 -7.27
N THR A 144 3.20 8.72 -8.21
CA THR A 144 3.33 10.14 -7.89
C THR A 144 1.95 10.72 -7.56
N PRO A 145 1.68 11.15 -6.30
CA PRO A 145 0.45 11.86 -5.98
C PRO A 145 0.45 13.19 -6.75
N ARG A 146 -0.67 13.50 -7.41
CA ARG A 146 -0.91 14.79 -8.07
C ARG A 146 -1.55 15.76 -7.11
#